data_AF-A0A9N9DSP1-F1
#
_entry.id   AF-A0A9N9DSP1-F1
#
_cell.length_a   1.000
_cell.length_b   1.000
_cell.length_c   1.000
_cell.angle_alpha   90.00
_cell.angle_beta   90.00
_cell.angle_gamma   90.00
#
_symmetry.space_group_name_H-M   'P 1'
#
loop_
_entity.id
_entity.type
_entity.pdbx_description
1 polymer ?
#
loop_
_entity_poly.entity_id
_entity_poly.type
_entity_poly.pdbx_seq_one_letter_code
_entity_poly.pdbx_strand_id
1 'polypeptide(L)'
;CNLLRGLLCSPSSQTTQAIWRASRHLFMPRLQMAPPDGMDEKSYIELNMLERGCQFCGYSGDTVKVIWAFRVRTCKICLDGRTARYLELVTKENIPEIILTSLPYIGYYAERFYWRDSVISATQEYDKLASEEDQHSWLVMKKLENVHRMSDATVREDAILEQEWNKNWRFIHNRMENVLRKLQDQLNLLQDLSEFT
;
A
#
# COMPACT_ATOMS: atom_id res chain seq x y z
N CYS A 1 12.00 -30.19 1.35
CA CYS A 1 12.73 -30.48 0.09
C CYS A 1 13.41 -29.20 -0.41
N ASN A 2 14.74 -29.12 -0.35
CA ASN A 2 15.49 -27.89 -0.67
C ASN A 2 15.44 -27.53 -2.16
N LEU A 3 15.27 -28.51 -3.04
CA LEU A 3 15.16 -28.31 -4.49
C LEU A 3 13.90 -27.53 -4.86
N LEU A 4 12.74 -27.95 -4.33
CA LEU A 4 11.46 -27.25 -4.50
C LEU A 4 11.51 -25.82 -3.95
N ARG A 5 12.15 -25.63 -2.79
CA ARG A 5 12.35 -24.29 -2.21
C ARG A 5 13.21 -23.41 -3.12
N GLY A 6 14.31 -23.95 -3.67
CA GLY A 6 15.18 -23.22 -4.60
C GLY A 6 14.45 -22.79 -5.87
N LEU A 7 13.63 -23.68 -6.44
CA LEU A 7 12.80 -23.37 -7.61
C LEU A 7 11.77 -22.28 -7.30
N LEU A 8 11.02 -22.41 -6.20
CA LEU A 8 9.94 -21.48 -5.84
C LEU A 8 10.44 -20.12 -5.30
N CYS A 9 11.71 -20.02 -4.91
CA CYS A 9 12.30 -18.78 -4.41
C CYS A 9 13.20 -18.07 -5.41
N SER A 10 13.20 -18.48 -6.69
CA SER A 10 13.97 -17.79 -7.74
C SER A 10 13.16 -16.62 -8.34
N PRO A 11 13.49 -15.36 -8.03
CA PRO A 11 12.70 -14.20 -8.46
C PRO A 11 12.80 -13.95 -9.97
N SER A 12 13.91 -14.31 -10.62
CA SER A 12 14.12 -14.11 -12.06
C SER A 12 13.54 -15.22 -12.94
N SER A 13 13.10 -16.34 -12.36
CA SER A 13 12.53 -17.46 -13.09
C SER A 13 11.11 -17.15 -13.55
N GLN A 14 10.89 -17.11 -14.87
CA GLN A 14 9.56 -16.87 -15.46
C GLN A 14 8.55 -17.92 -15.00
N THR A 15 8.96 -19.19 -14.90
CA THR A 15 8.11 -20.27 -14.39
C THR A 15 7.70 -20.04 -12.94
N THR A 16 8.65 -19.61 -12.10
CA THR A 16 8.38 -19.31 -10.69
C THR A 16 7.42 -18.14 -10.55
N GLN A 17 7.61 -17.07 -11.32
CA GLN A 17 6.69 -15.94 -11.37
C GLN A 17 5.28 -16.36 -11.82
N ALA A 18 5.17 -17.22 -12.84
CA ALA A 18 3.88 -17.73 -13.31
C ALA A 18 3.14 -18.56 -12.25
N ILE A 19 3.84 -19.40 -11.50
CA ILE A 19 3.27 -20.18 -10.39
C ILE A 19 2.71 -19.25 -9.31
N TRP A 20 3.49 -18.28 -8.86
CA TRP A 20 3.06 -17.31 -7.84
C TRP A 20 1.90 -16.45 -8.33
N ARG A 21 1.94 -15.99 -9.59
CA ARG A 21 0.84 -15.26 -10.21
C ARG A 21 -0.44 -16.08 -10.23
N ALA A 22 -0.38 -17.32 -10.71
CA ALA A 22 -1.55 -18.20 -10.76
C ALA A 22 -2.12 -18.44 -9.35
N SER A 23 -1.24 -18.71 -8.38
CA SER A 23 -1.62 -18.86 -6.97
C SER A 23 -2.32 -17.62 -6.42
N ARG A 24 -1.77 -16.42 -6.65
CA ARG A 24 -2.38 -15.14 -6.23
C ARG A 24 -3.77 -14.95 -6.82
N HIS A 25 -3.96 -15.19 -8.11
CA HIS A 25 -5.28 -15.02 -8.73
C HIS A 25 -6.31 -16.01 -8.18
N LEU A 26 -5.91 -17.27 -7.93
CA LEU A 26 -6.80 -18.31 -7.42
C LEU A 26 -7.17 -18.12 -5.95
N PHE A 27 -6.20 -17.74 -5.11
CA PHE A 27 -6.36 -17.78 -3.64
C PHE A 27 -6.42 -16.41 -2.97
N MET A 28 -6.11 -15.32 -3.70
CA MET A 28 -6.11 -13.96 -3.15
C MET A 28 -7.05 -13.05 -3.95
N PRO A 29 -8.38 -13.22 -3.84
CA PRO A 29 -9.36 -12.47 -4.62
C PRO A 29 -9.30 -10.94 -4.42
N ARG A 30 -8.67 -10.49 -3.32
CA ARG A 30 -8.47 -9.06 -3.04
C ARG A 30 -7.17 -8.48 -3.60
N LEU A 31 -6.26 -9.32 -4.09
CA LEU A 31 -4.94 -8.95 -4.59
C LEU A 31 -4.82 -9.28 -6.08
N GLN A 32 -5.65 -8.64 -6.90
CA GLN A 32 -5.75 -8.93 -8.34
C GLN A 32 -4.79 -8.09 -9.19
N MET A 33 -4.49 -6.86 -8.76
CA MET A 33 -3.50 -6.02 -9.43
C MET A 33 -2.15 -6.73 -9.54
N ALA A 34 -1.46 -6.53 -10.66
CA ALA A 34 -0.10 -7.02 -10.85
C ALA A 34 0.87 -6.42 -9.82
N PRO A 35 2.01 -7.08 -9.53
CA PRO A 35 3.09 -6.49 -8.76
C PRO A 35 3.54 -5.14 -9.35
N PRO A 36 3.96 -4.18 -8.51
CA PRO A 36 4.63 -2.96 -8.97
C PRO A 36 5.91 -3.27 -9.75
N ASP A 37 6.34 -2.34 -10.60
CA ASP A 37 7.63 -2.46 -11.30
C ASP A 37 8.80 -2.67 -10.32
N GLY A 38 9.68 -3.62 -10.65
CA GLY A 38 10.81 -4.01 -9.82
C GLY A 38 10.44 -4.87 -8.60
N MET A 39 9.19 -5.34 -8.48
CA MET A 39 8.75 -6.28 -7.45
C MET A 39 8.30 -7.60 -8.08
N ASP A 40 8.84 -8.71 -7.56
CA ASP A 40 8.43 -10.04 -8.01
C ASP A 40 7.12 -10.51 -7.32
N GLU A 41 6.42 -11.47 -7.92
CA GLU A 41 5.12 -11.96 -7.44
C GLU A 41 5.19 -12.51 -6.01
N LYS A 42 6.28 -13.19 -5.62
CA LYS A 42 6.41 -13.71 -4.26
C LYS A 42 6.56 -12.58 -3.26
N SER A 43 7.46 -11.63 -3.51
CA SER A 43 7.63 -10.45 -2.64
C SER A 43 6.35 -9.63 -2.53
N TYR A 44 5.62 -9.48 -3.64
CA TYR A 44 4.32 -8.80 -3.67
C TYR A 44 3.27 -9.51 -2.82
N ILE A 45 3.14 -10.82 -2.97
CA ILE A 45 2.27 -11.65 -2.13
C ILE A 45 2.66 -11.52 -0.65
N GLU A 46 3.94 -11.68 -0.32
CA GLU A 46 4.44 -11.60 1.05
C GLU A 46 4.24 -10.25 1.70
N LEU A 47 4.33 -9.15 0.93
CA LEU A 47 4.07 -7.79 1.41
C LEU A 47 2.60 -7.65 1.85
N ASN A 48 1.67 -8.23 1.10
CA ASN A 48 0.22 -8.13 1.34
C ASN A 48 -0.34 -9.12 2.37
N MET A 49 0.48 -10.03 2.89
CA MET A 49 0.10 -10.93 3.99
C MET A 49 0.02 -10.17 5.32
N LEU A 50 -1.08 -9.44 5.53
CA LEU A 50 -1.29 -8.61 6.72
C LEU A 50 -1.28 -9.40 8.03
N GLU A 51 -1.69 -10.68 7.97
CA GLU A 51 -1.66 -11.62 9.09
C GLU A 51 -0.24 -11.91 9.62
N ARG A 52 0.80 -11.64 8.83
CA ARG A 52 2.20 -11.72 9.29
C ARG A 52 2.62 -10.53 10.16
N GLY A 53 1.75 -9.54 10.35
CA GLY A 53 2.00 -8.37 11.18
C GLY A 53 3.08 -7.43 10.62
N CYS A 54 3.34 -6.34 11.32
CA CYS A 54 4.35 -5.33 10.99
C CYS A 54 5.72 -5.98 10.69
N GLN A 55 6.36 -5.61 9.58
CA GLN A 55 7.68 -6.14 9.20
C GLN A 55 8.79 -5.78 10.22
N PHE A 56 8.56 -4.78 11.07
CA PHE A 56 9.56 -4.29 12.01
C PHE A 56 9.36 -4.83 13.43
N CYS A 57 8.12 -4.89 13.92
CA CYS A 57 7.83 -5.27 15.30
C CYS A 57 6.96 -6.53 15.44
N GLY A 58 6.46 -7.09 14.32
CA GLY A 58 5.60 -8.28 14.34
C GLY A 58 4.18 -8.06 14.85
N TYR A 59 3.83 -6.87 15.35
CA TYR A 59 2.47 -6.55 15.79
C TYR A 59 1.46 -6.83 14.66
N SER A 60 0.40 -7.58 14.94
CA SER A 60 -0.57 -8.08 13.96
C SER A 60 -1.98 -7.51 14.13
N GLY A 61 -2.09 -6.26 14.58
CA GLY A 61 -3.38 -5.57 14.70
C GLY A 61 -3.88 -4.96 13.38
N ASP A 62 -5.12 -4.47 13.44
CA ASP A 62 -5.86 -3.81 12.35
C ASP A 62 -5.18 -2.55 11.78
N THR A 63 -4.35 -1.88 12.58
CA THR A 63 -3.56 -0.71 12.13
C THR A 63 -2.40 -1.04 11.18
N VAL A 64 -2.09 -2.33 10.97
CA VAL A 64 -1.02 -2.74 10.06
C VAL A 64 -1.50 -2.61 8.62
N LYS A 65 -0.79 -1.82 7.82
CA LYS A 65 -1.10 -1.60 6.41
C LYS A 65 0.16 -1.68 5.56
N VAL A 66 -0.03 -1.94 4.27
CA VAL A 66 1.02 -1.73 3.27
C VAL A 66 1.05 -0.24 2.95
N ILE A 67 2.21 0.38 3.12
CA ILE A 67 2.48 1.76 2.74
C ILE A 67 3.18 1.72 1.38
N TRP A 68 2.40 1.89 0.31
CA TRP A 68 2.85 1.60 -1.06
C TRP A 68 3.98 2.52 -1.53
N ALA A 69 3.97 3.79 -1.12
CA ALA A 69 5.05 4.74 -1.42
C ALA A 69 6.43 4.23 -0.96
N PHE A 70 6.47 3.46 0.13
CA PHE A 70 7.70 2.89 0.70
C PHE A 70 7.82 1.38 0.47
N ARG A 71 6.78 0.72 -0.06
CA ARG A 71 6.68 -0.73 -0.27
C ARG A 71 6.95 -1.54 1.01
N VAL A 72 6.46 -1.05 2.16
CA VAL A 72 6.61 -1.71 3.47
C VAL A 72 5.25 -2.00 4.10
N ARG A 73 5.14 -3.12 4.81
CA ARG A 73 4.00 -3.44 5.67
C ARG A 73 4.35 -3.09 7.11
N THR A 74 3.67 -2.09 7.66
CA THR A 74 4.03 -1.52 8.97
C THR A 74 2.80 -1.13 9.78
N CYS A 75 2.93 -1.15 11.11
CA CYS A 75 2.00 -0.49 12.00
C CYS A 75 2.30 1.01 12.07
N LYS A 76 1.35 1.79 12.60
CA LYS A 76 1.49 3.24 12.75
C LYS A 76 2.72 3.65 13.57
N ILE A 77 2.97 2.99 14.70
CA ILE A 77 4.10 3.32 15.59
C ILE A 77 5.43 3.18 14.84
N CYS A 78 5.63 2.07 14.12
CA CYS A 78 6.85 1.86 13.35
C CYS A 78 6.95 2.77 12.13
N LEU A 79 5.83 3.17 11.51
CA LEU A 79 5.83 4.14 10.43
C LEU A 79 6.28 5.52 10.92
N ASP A 80 5.69 6.00 12.02
CA ASP A 80 6.01 7.29 12.62
C ASP A 80 7.49 7.34 13.04
N GLY A 81 8.01 6.28 13.63
CA GLY A 81 9.42 6.19 14.04
C GLY A 81 10.44 6.09 12.90
N ARG A 82 9.99 5.82 11.66
CA ARG A 82 10.85 5.65 10.48
C ARG A 82 10.66 6.72 9.42
N THR A 83 9.74 7.64 9.66
CA THR A 83 9.49 8.77 8.77
C THR A 83 9.90 10.09 9.40
N ALA A 84 10.13 11.09 8.56
CA ALA A 84 10.47 12.44 8.96
C ALA A 84 9.65 13.43 8.15
N ARG A 85 9.23 14.52 8.80
CA ARG A 85 8.45 15.58 8.15
C ARG A 85 9.34 16.40 7.23
N TYR A 86 8.80 16.83 6.09
CA TYR A 86 9.46 17.74 5.16
C TYR A 86 10.14 18.92 5.87
N LEU A 87 9.36 19.66 6.69
CA LEU A 87 9.85 20.86 7.35
C LEU A 87 11.00 20.57 8.33
N GLU A 88 10.95 19.42 9.03
CA GLU A 88 12.02 19.00 9.93
C GLU A 88 13.31 18.72 9.17
N LEU A 89 13.22 17.99 8.04
CA LEU A 89 14.36 17.66 7.20
C LEU A 89 15.03 18.91 6.63
N VAL A 90 14.25 19.87 6.14
CA VAL A 90 14.79 21.10 5.53
C VAL A 90 15.35 22.04 6.60
N THR A 91 14.64 22.27 7.70
CA THR A 91 15.00 23.34 8.65
C THR A 91 15.93 22.90 9.77
N LYS A 92 15.87 21.64 10.20
CA LYS A 92 16.69 21.13 11.32
C LYS A 92 17.85 20.27 10.83
N GLU A 93 17.57 19.39 9.87
CA GLU A 93 18.57 18.48 9.32
C GLU A 93 19.31 19.08 8.11
N ASN A 94 18.91 20.27 7.64
CA ASN A 94 19.49 20.98 6.48
C ASN A 94 19.58 20.12 5.21
N ILE A 95 18.61 19.22 5.00
CA ILE A 95 18.54 18.40 3.81
C ILE A 95 18.11 19.27 2.62
N PRO A 96 18.87 19.28 1.51
CA PRO A 96 18.50 20.01 0.30
C PRO A 96 17.14 19.58 -0.23
N GLU A 97 16.25 20.54 -0.46
CA GLU A 97 14.89 20.28 -0.97
C GLU A 97 14.90 19.48 -2.28
N ILE A 98 15.90 19.73 -3.14
CA ILE A 98 16.04 19.06 -4.43
C ILE A 98 16.15 17.54 -4.28
N ILE A 99 16.81 17.06 -3.22
CA ILE A 99 16.89 15.64 -2.88
C ILE A 99 15.51 15.13 -2.47
N LEU A 100 14.82 15.85 -1.58
CA LEU A 100 13.48 15.47 -1.12
C LEU A 100 12.46 15.41 -2.26
N THR A 101 12.51 16.34 -3.23
CA THR A 101 11.61 16.31 -4.40
C THR A 101 11.83 15.11 -5.32
N SER A 102 12.98 14.44 -5.20
CA SER A 102 13.29 13.23 -5.96
C SER A 102 12.83 11.94 -5.28
N LEU A 103 12.39 12.00 -4.00
CA LEU A 103 12.09 10.83 -3.18
C LEU A 103 10.58 10.56 -3.02
N PRO A 104 10.18 9.30 -2.77
CA PRO A 104 8.82 8.96 -2.40
C PRO A 104 8.45 9.58 -1.05
N TYR A 105 7.17 9.89 -0.88
CA TYR A 105 6.63 10.41 0.37
C TYR A 105 5.20 9.90 0.58
N ILE A 106 4.72 10.00 1.81
CA ILE A 106 3.29 9.89 2.12
C ILE A 106 2.75 11.24 2.56
N GLY A 107 1.49 11.51 2.20
CA GLY A 107 0.80 12.75 2.53
C GLY A 107 -0.16 12.58 3.70
N TYR A 108 -0.01 13.36 4.77
CA TYR A 108 -1.00 13.47 5.85
C TYR A 108 -1.25 14.93 6.19
N TYR A 109 -2.51 15.36 6.24
CA TYR A 109 -2.89 16.73 6.63
C TYR A 109 -2.12 17.85 5.91
N ALA A 110 -1.97 17.72 4.59
CA ALA A 110 -1.16 18.61 3.72
C ALA A 110 0.36 18.63 4.01
N GLU A 111 0.85 17.71 4.83
CA GLU A 111 2.28 17.52 5.11
C GLU A 111 2.85 16.30 4.40
N ARG A 112 4.13 16.36 4.04
CA ARG A 112 4.87 15.25 3.43
C ARG A 112 5.79 14.59 4.44
N PHE A 113 5.75 13.27 4.47
CA PHE A 113 6.59 12.44 5.30
C PHE A 113 7.47 11.56 4.42
N TYR A 114 8.76 11.55 4.69
CA TYR A 114 9.77 10.82 3.93
C TYR A 114 10.33 9.67 4.78
N TRP A 115 10.70 8.58 4.13
CA TRP A 115 11.38 7.47 4.80
C TRP A 115 12.81 7.86 5.17
N ARG A 116 13.17 7.81 6.47
CA ARG A 116 14.46 8.31 6.97
C ARG A 116 15.66 7.64 6.29
N ASP A 117 15.67 6.32 6.18
CA ASP A 117 16.77 5.58 5.57
C ASP A 117 16.97 5.96 4.08
N SER A 118 15.86 6.29 3.39
CA SER A 118 15.90 6.72 1.99
C SER A 118 16.46 8.13 1.86
N VAL A 119 16.13 9.04 2.78
CA VAL A 119 16.72 10.38 2.81
C VAL A 119 18.22 10.29 3.07
N ILE A 120 18.64 9.53 4.10
CA ILE A 120 20.05 9.35 4.45
C ILE A 120 20.84 8.79 3.26
N SER A 121 20.34 7.72 2.64
CA SER A 121 21.00 7.08 1.50
C SER A 121 21.09 8.04 0.30
N ALA A 122 20.01 8.75 0.00
CA ALA A 122 19.96 9.69 -1.11
C ALA A 122 20.90 10.89 -0.92
N THR A 123 20.98 11.44 0.30
CA THR A 123 21.94 12.49 0.64
C THR A 123 23.37 11.99 0.48
N GLN A 124 23.69 10.81 1.00
CA GLN A 124 25.03 10.22 0.85
C GLN A 124 25.39 9.90 -0.60
N GLU A 125 24.43 9.49 -1.42
CA GLU A 125 24.63 9.29 -2.86
C GLU A 125 24.92 10.62 -3.55
N TYR A 126 24.13 11.66 -3.26
CA TYR A 126 24.24 12.98 -3.87
C TYR A 126 25.56 13.69 -3.51
N ASP A 127 25.96 13.64 -2.24
CA ASP A 127 27.18 14.28 -1.73
C ASP A 127 28.47 13.69 -2.32
N LYS A 128 28.41 12.46 -2.85
CA LYS A 128 29.55 11.78 -3.49
C LYS A 128 29.75 12.18 -4.95
N LEU A 129 28.80 12.91 -5.55
CA LEU A 129 28.86 13.30 -6.96
C LEU A 129 29.81 14.49 -7.12
N ALA A 130 30.75 14.36 -8.05
CA ALA A 130 31.86 15.31 -8.20
C ALA A 130 31.50 16.57 -9.00
N SER A 131 30.48 16.50 -9.87
CA SER A 131 30.10 17.57 -10.77
C SER A 131 28.61 17.90 -10.70
N GLU A 132 28.25 19.12 -11.09
CA GLU A 132 26.85 19.53 -11.22
C GLU A 132 26.10 18.72 -12.29
N GLU A 133 26.79 18.27 -13.34
CA GLU A 133 26.21 17.43 -14.40
C GLU A 133 25.83 16.04 -13.87
N ASP A 134 26.70 15.44 -13.05
CA ASP A 134 26.42 14.16 -12.39
C ASP A 134 25.26 14.30 -11.40
N GLN A 135 25.25 15.39 -10.62
CA GLN A 135 24.15 15.71 -9.71
C GLN A 135 22.82 15.87 -10.43
N HIS A 136 22.81 16.60 -11.56
CA HIS A 136 21.63 16.77 -12.38
C HIS A 136 21.13 15.44 -12.94
N SER A 137 22.02 14.64 -13.51
CA SER A 137 21.70 13.33 -14.08
C SER A 137 21.16 12.38 -13.02
N TRP A 138 21.78 12.35 -11.83
CA TRP A 138 21.30 11.54 -10.70
C TRP A 138 19.91 11.97 -10.25
N LEU A 139 19.64 13.28 -10.15
CA LEU A 139 18.33 13.80 -9.76
C LEU A 139 17.24 13.42 -10.76
N VAL A 140 17.53 13.53 -12.06
CA VAL A 140 16.60 13.14 -13.12
C VAL A 140 16.27 11.65 -13.02
N MET A 141 17.28 10.79 -12.85
CA MET A 141 17.09 9.35 -12.74
C MET A 141 16.32 8.96 -11.48
N LYS A 142 16.67 9.50 -10.31
CA LYS A 142 15.93 9.27 -9.06
C LYS A 142 14.48 9.71 -9.16
N LYS A 143 14.24 10.90 -9.73
CA LYS A 143 12.88 11.41 -9.91
C LYS A 143 12.08 10.51 -10.85
N LEU A 144 12.66 10.06 -11.96
CA LEU A 144 11.99 9.16 -12.89
C LEU A 144 11.61 7.82 -12.23
N GLU A 145 12.53 7.23 -11.47
CA GLU A 145 12.28 5.99 -10.72
C GLU A 145 11.13 6.18 -9.71
N ASN A 146 11.15 7.28 -8.96
CA ASN A 146 10.21 7.52 -7.88
C ASN A 146 8.85 8.06 -8.34
N VAL A 147 8.77 8.72 -9.50
CA VAL A 147 7.48 9.13 -10.10
C VAL A 147 6.64 7.91 -10.44
N HIS A 148 7.22 6.88 -11.07
CA HIS A 148 6.49 5.64 -11.35
C HIS A 148 6.03 4.96 -10.06
N ARG A 149 6.92 4.90 -9.05
CA ARG A 149 6.58 4.34 -7.73
C ARG A 149 5.44 5.09 -7.04
N MET A 150 5.46 6.42 -7.06
CA MET A 150 4.41 7.25 -6.47
C MET A 150 3.09 7.12 -7.21
N SER A 151 3.12 7.09 -8.54
CA SER A 151 1.92 6.87 -9.37
C SER A 151 1.26 5.52 -9.06
N ASP A 152 2.04 4.43 -9.03
CA ASP A 152 1.55 3.10 -8.66
C ASP A 152 1.01 3.07 -7.21
N ALA A 153 1.67 3.76 -6.28
CA ALA A 153 1.20 3.87 -4.90
C ALA A 153 -0.20 4.53 -4.81
N THR A 154 -0.40 5.66 -5.51
CA THR A 154 -1.69 6.34 -5.56
C THR A 154 -2.80 5.43 -6.10
N VAL A 155 -2.56 4.76 -7.23
CA VAL A 155 -3.56 3.86 -7.83
C VAL A 155 -3.97 2.74 -6.86
N ARG A 156 -3.01 2.20 -6.09
CA ARG A 156 -3.29 1.15 -5.11
C ARG A 156 -4.02 1.66 -3.89
N GLU A 157 -3.68 2.85 -3.40
CA GLU A 157 -4.37 3.50 -2.31
C GLU A 157 -5.83 3.79 -2.70
N ASP A 158 -6.07 4.31 -3.91
CA ASP A 158 -7.41 4.52 -4.45
C ASP A 158 -8.19 3.20 -4.58
N ALA A 159 -7.56 2.13 -5.08
CA ALA A 159 -8.19 0.82 -5.16
C ALA A 159 -8.56 0.24 -3.79
N ILE A 160 -7.74 0.49 -2.75
CA ILE A 160 -8.05 0.10 -1.37
C ILE A 160 -9.26 0.89 -0.87
N LEU A 161 -9.27 2.21 -1.05
CA LEU A 161 -10.38 3.07 -0.64
C LEU A 161 -11.68 2.69 -1.35
N GLU A 162 -11.63 2.42 -2.64
CA GLU A 162 -12.78 1.95 -3.42
C GLU A 162 -13.28 0.59 -2.90
N GLN A 163 -12.39 -0.33 -2.57
CA GLN A 163 -12.77 -1.63 -1.99
C GLN A 163 -13.40 -1.47 -0.60
N GLU A 164 -12.87 -0.59 0.25
CA GLU A 164 -13.42 -0.27 1.57
C GLU A 164 -14.80 0.39 1.46
N TRP A 165 -14.94 1.37 0.56
CA TRP A 165 -16.20 2.05 0.27
C TRP A 165 -17.26 1.08 -0.21
N ASN A 166 -16.94 0.22 -1.18
CA ASN A 166 -17.85 -0.79 -1.72
C ASN A 166 -18.31 -1.79 -0.65
N LYS A 167 -17.42 -2.20 0.27
CA LYS A 167 -17.78 -3.07 1.40
C LYS A 167 -18.76 -2.36 2.34
N ASN A 168 -18.47 -1.11 2.68
CA ASN A 168 -19.31 -0.33 3.60
C ASN A 168 -20.69 -0.04 3.00
N TRP A 169 -20.74 0.35 1.72
CA TRP A 169 -21.99 0.55 0.99
C TRP A 169 -22.85 -0.70 0.98
N ARG A 170 -22.28 -1.87 0.62
CA ARG A 170 -23.02 -3.15 0.63
C ARG A 170 -23.56 -3.49 2.02
N PHE A 171 -22.79 -3.23 3.07
CA PHE A 171 -23.23 -3.44 4.45
C PHE A 171 -24.44 -2.56 4.80
N ILE A 172 -24.38 -1.27 4.49
CA ILE A 172 -25.47 -0.32 4.73
C ILE A 172 -26.71 -0.70 3.92
N HIS A 173 -26.53 -0.98 2.62
CA HIS A 173 -27.60 -1.37 1.69
C HIS A 173 -28.35 -2.61 2.19
N ASN A 174 -27.62 -3.69 2.51
CA ASN A 174 -28.22 -4.93 3.02
C ASN A 174 -28.98 -4.70 4.33
N ARG A 175 -28.47 -3.82 5.21
CA ARG A 175 -29.17 -3.46 6.44
C ARG A 175 -30.48 -2.73 6.15
N MET A 176 -30.49 -1.81 5.19
CA MET A 176 -31.70 -1.08 4.78
C MET A 176 -32.73 -2.02 4.14
N GLU A 177 -32.32 -2.88 3.21
CA GLU A 177 -33.23 -3.87 2.60
C GLU A 177 -33.85 -4.80 3.64
N ASN A 178 -33.07 -5.24 4.64
CA ASN A 178 -33.60 -6.05 5.72
C ASN A 178 -34.64 -5.31 6.58
N VAL A 179 -34.47 -4.00 6.80
CA VAL A 179 -35.47 -3.18 7.51
C VAL A 179 -36.73 -3.03 6.67
N LEU A 180 -36.59 -2.71 5.37
CA LEU A 180 -37.72 -2.57 4.45
C LEU A 180 -38.54 -3.86 4.35
N ARG A 181 -37.86 -5.02 4.25
CA ARG A 181 -38.54 -6.33 4.23
C ARG A 181 -39.35 -6.56 5.51
N LYS A 182 -38.78 -6.29 6.69
CA LYS A 182 -39.49 -6.43 7.96
C LYS A 182 -40.72 -5.53 8.06
N LEU A 183 -40.62 -4.28 7.57
CA LEU A 183 -41.75 -3.35 7.54
C LEU A 183 -42.83 -3.83 6.58
N GLN A 184 -42.45 -4.37 5.42
CA GLN A 184 -43.38 -4.95 4.46
C GLN A 184 -44.10 -6.17 5.06
N ASP A 185 -43.37 -7.06 5.73
CA ASP A 185 -43.96 -8.23 6.39
C ASP A 185 -44.97 -7.80 7.47
N GLN A 186 -44.65 -6.76 8.25
CA GLN A 186 -45.56 -6.19 9.24
C GLN A 186 -46.80 -5.55 8.61
N LEU A 187 -46.63 -4.83 7.49
CA LEU A 187 -47.73 -4.21 6.77
C LEU A 187 -48.69 -5.28 6.21
N ASN A 188 -48.15 -6.33 5.61
CA ASN A 188 -48.95 -7.45 5.09
C ASN A 188 -49.76 -8.11 6.22
N LEU A 189 -49.14 -8.36 7.38
CA LEU A 189 -49.84 -8.92 8.54
C LEU A 189 -50.99 -8.02 9.04
N LEU A 190 -50.81 -6.70 9.01
CA LEU A 190 -51.86 -5.75 9.41
C LEU A 190 -53.00 -5.69 8.39
N GLN A 191 -52.69 -5.80 7.10
CA GLN A 191 -53.69 -5.86 6.03
C GLN A 191 -54.52 -7.14 6.14
N ASP A 192 -53.88 -8.29 6.32
CA ASP A 192 -54.57 -9.57 6.52
C ASP A 192 -55.53 -9.51 7.72
N LEU A 193 -55.12 -8.91 8.84
CA LEU A 193 -55.97 -8.74 10.03
C LEU A 193 -57.16 -7.81 9.81
N SER A 194 -57.03 -6.80 8.95
CA SER A 194 -58.11 -5.85 8.63
C SER A 194 -59.20 -6.42 7.71
N GLU A 195 -58.90 -7.51 6.98
CA GLU A 195 -59.88 -8.20 6.14
C GLU A 195 -60.80 -9.16 6.94
N PHE A 196 -60.49 -9.42 8.22
CA PHE A 196 -61.30 -10.25 9.12
C PHE A 196 -62.21 -9.47 10.09
N THR A 197 -62.27 -8.13 9.98
CA THR A 197 -63.14 -7.23 10.77
C THR A 197 -64.11 -6.47 9.88
#